data_AF-A0AAW5L8S9-F1
#
_entry.id   AF-A0AAW5L8S9-F1
#
_cell.length_a   1.000
_cell.length_b   1.000
_cell.length_c   1.000
_cell.angle_alpha   90.00
_cell.angle_beta   90.00
_cell.angle_gamma   90.00
#
_symmetry.space_group_name_H-M   'P 1'
#
loop_
_entity.id
_entity.type
_entity.pdbx_description
1 polymer ?
#
loop_
_entity_poly.entity_id
_entity_poly.type
_entity_poly.pdbx_seq_one_letter_code
_entity_poly.pdbx_strand_id
1 'polypeptide(L)'
;NQPLVNLRVDFAFKQLFGVQGQEELLISFFNAILHESLSTPIVSLKIEAPHLHKEYEEDKLSILDILATLQDETKVNVEIQLRNTQEIVKRSLYYWSKLYTSQLE
;
A
#
# COMPACT_ATOMS: atom_id res chain seq x y z
N ASN A 1 22.84 -6.66 -22.71
CA ASN A 1 22.37 -6.87 -21.32
C ASN A 1 22.08 -5.52 -20.68
N GLN A 2 20.81 -5.13 -20.60
CA GLN A 2 20.43 -3.95 -19.81
C GLN A 2 20.44 -4.33 -18.32
N PRO A 3 20.93 -3.46 -17.42
CA PRO A 3 20.90 -3.71 -15.99
C PRO A 3 19.43 -3.77 -15.50
N LEU A 4 19.14 -4.72 -14.62
CA LEU A 4 17.82 -4.85 -14.00
C LEU A 4 17.54 -3.65 -13.08
N VAL A 5 16.27 -3.23 -13.01
CA VAL A 5 15.82 -2.16 -12.12
C VAL A 5 15.80 -2.67 -10.67
N ASN A 6 16.35 -1.88 -9.74
CA ASN A 6 16.30 -2.20 -8.31
C ASN A 6 14.95 -1.80 -7.71
N LEU A 7 14.10 -2.78 -7.42
CA LEU A 7 12.76 -2.56 -6.84
C LEU A 7 12.78 -2.11 -5.37
N ARG A 8 13.95 -2.00 -4.72
CA ARG A 8 14.06 -1.30 -3.42
C ARG A 8 13.94 0.22 -3.57
N VAL A 9 14.11 0.75 -4.78
CA VAL A 9 13.89 2.16 -5.07
C VAL A 9 12.39 2.45 -5.03
N ASP A 10 12.00 3.36 -4.14
CA ASP A 10 10.60 3.77 -3.92
C ASP A 10 9.85 4.05 -5.23
N PHE A 11 10.42 4.91 -6.08
CA PHE A 11 9.83 5.24 -7.38
C PHE A 11 9.63 4.00 -8.27
N ALA A 12 10.61 3.10 -8.35
CA ALA A 12 10.51 1.91 -9.19
C ALA A 12 9.43 0.95 -8.66
N PHE A 13 9.33 0.81 -7.33
CA PHE A 13 8.29 -0.01 -6.70
C PHE A 13 6.89 0.54 -6.98
N LYS A 14 6.69 1.85 -6.77
CA LYS A 14 5.42 2.54 -7.05
C LYS A 14 5.03 2.47 -8.52
N GLN A 15 5.98 2.63 -9.44
CA GLN A 15 5.71 2.52 -10.88
C GLN A 15 5.31 1.10 -11.31
N LEU A 16 5.86 0.07 -10.67
CA LEU A 16 5.55 -1.30 -11.02
C LEU A 16 4.21 -1.78 -10.44
N PHE A 17 3.90 -1.36 -9.22
CA PHE A 17 2.79 -1.93 -8.44
C PHE A 17 1.65 -0.95 -8.13
N GLY A 18 1.87 0.36 -8.26
CA GLY A 18 0.93 1.40 -7.86
C GLY A 18 0.18 2.07 -9.03
N VAL A 19 0.29 1.54 -10.24
CA VAL A 19 -0.35 2.13 -11.43
C VAL A 19 -1.75 1.54 -11.61
N GLN A 20 -2.76 2.40 -11.54
CA GLN A 20 -4.15 2.05 -11.85
C GLN A 20 -4.26 1.49 -13.28
N GLY A 21 -5.01 0.40 -13.45
CA GLY A 21 -5.10 -0.38 -14.68
C GLY A 21 -4.01 -1.45 -14.85
N GLN A 22 -3.09 -1.59 -13.89
CA GLN A 22 -2.06 -2.64 -13.85
C GLN A 22 -2.13 -3.48 -12.56
N GLU A 23 -3.35 -3.68 -12.05
CA GLU A 23 -3.61 -4.35 -10.77
C GLU A 23 -3.12 -5.81 -10.74
N GLU A 24 -3.06 -6.49 -11.90
CA GLU A 24 -2.62 -7.89 -12.04
C GLU A 24 -1.25 -8.15 -11.42
N LEU A 25 -0.31 -7.20 -11.55
CA LEU A 25 1.03 -7.29 -10.96
C LEU A 25 0.97 -7.27 -9.44
N LEU A 26 0.16 -6.37 -8.87
CA LEU A 26 -0.02 -6.24 -7.44
C LEU A 26 -0.76 -7.45 -6.86
N ILE A 27 -1.78 -7.96 -7.56
CA ILE A 27 -2.50 -9.19 -7.19
C ILE A 27 -1.54 -10.38 -7.14
N SER A 28 -0.73 -10.57 -8.18
CA SER A 28 0.26 -11.64 -8.25
C SER A 28 1.27 -11.55 -7.10
N PHE A 29 1.74 -10.34 -6.81
CA PHE A 29 2.66 -10.08 -5.71
C PHE A 29 2.03 -10.40 -4.34
N PHE A 30 0.81 -9.92 -4.07
CA PHE A 30 0.10 -10.20 -2.82
C PHE A 30 -0.17 -11.69 -2.64
N ASN A 31 -0.65 -12.37 -3.68
CA ASN A 31 -0.87 -13.81 -3.59
C ASN A 31 0.43 -14.57 -3.31
N ALA A 32 1.57 -14.15 -3.88
CA ALA A 32 2.85 -14.79 -3.59
C ALA A 32 3.31 -14.57 -2.14
N ILE A 33 3.19 -13.34 -1.62
CA ILE A 33 3.71 -12.98 -0.30
C ILE A 33 2.77 -13.38 0.84
N LEU A 34 1.45 -13.29 0.62
CA LEU A 34 0.43 -13.49 1.65
C LEU A 34 -0.24 -14.86 1.56
N HIS A 35 0.22 -15.78 0.71
CA HIS A 35 -0.45 -17.07 0.47
C HIS A 35 -0.81 -17.84 1.75
N GLU A 36 0.04 -17.82 2.78
CA GLU A 36 -0.25 -18.50 4.06
C GLU A 36 -1.27 -17.76 4.94
N SER A 37 -1.41 -16.44 4.75
CA SER A 37 -2.33 -15.59 5.52
C SER A 37 -3.71 -15.44 4.85
N LEU A 38 -3.81 -15.80 3.57
CA LEU A 38 -5.04 -15.68 2.79
C LEU A 38 -5.88 -16.95 2.92
N SER A 39 -7.15 -16.80 3.30
CA SER A 39 -8.12 -17.90 3.27
C SER A 39 -8.49 -18.32 1.84
N THR A 40 -8.45 -17.37 0.91
CA THR A 40 -8.67 -17.56 -0.53
C THR A 40 -7.75 -16.63 -1.33
N PRO A 41 -7.34 -17.02 -2.55
CA PRO A 41 -6.54 -16.15 -3.41
C PRO A 41 -7.26 -14.82 -3.70
N ILE A 42 -6.50 -13.74 -3.76
CA ILE A 42 -6.97 -12.43 -4.22
C ILE A 42 -7.20 -12.55 -5.73
N VAL A 43 -8.43 -12.26 -6.17
CA VAL A 43 -8.84 -12.32 -7.58
C VAL A 43 -8.98 -10.94 -8.20
N SER A 44 -9.23 -9.93 -7.37
CA SER A 44 -9.32 -8.54 -7.80
C SER A 44 -9.00 -7.61 -6.66
N LEU A 45 -8.43 -6.46 -7.00
CA LEU A 45 -8.28 -5.33 -6.10
C LEU A 45 -8.46 -4.03 -6.88
N LYS A 46 -8.67 -2.94 -6.16
CA LYS A 46 -8.64 -1.58 -6.68
C LYS A 46 -7.48 -0.84 -6.05
N ILE A 47 -6.63 -0.21 -6.87
CA ILE A 47 -5.60 0.72 -6.37
C ILE A 47 -6.27 2.06 -6.07
N GLU A 48 -6.16 2.49 -4.82
CA GLU A 48 -6.75 3.73 -4.32
C GLU A 48 -5.79 4.91 -4.46
N ALA A 49 -6.34 6.12 -4.39
CA ALA A 49 -5.51 7.31 -4.27
C ALA A 49 -4.68 7.25 -2.97
N PRO A 50 -3.37 7.52 -3.02
CA PRO A 50 -2.49 7.34 -1.85
C PRO A 50 -2.63 8.43 -0.78
N HIS A 51 -3.47 9.45 -1.02
CA HIS A 51 -3.56 10.61 -0.17
C HIS A 51 -4.49 10.33 1.02
N LEU A 52 -3.98 10.48 2.23
CA LEU A 52 -4.82 10.53 3.43
C LEU A 52 -5.44 11.92 3.56
N HIS A 53 -6.76 11.98 3.76
CA HIS A 53 -7.46 13.25 3.97
C HIS A 53 -6.98 13.93 5.26
N LYS A 54 -6.78 15.25 5.17
CA LYS A 54 -6.54 16.09 6.34
C LYS A 54 -7.89 16.47 6.95
N GLU A 55 -7.99 16.32 8.26
CA GLU A 55 -9.18 16.69 9.00
C GLU A 55 -8.94 18.00 9.78
N TYR A 56 -7.70 18.21 10.24
CA TYR A 56 -7.27 19.42 10.94
C TYR A 56 -6.07 20.08 10.22
N GLU A 57 -5.90 21.41 10.37
CA GLU A 57 -4.79 22.13 9.73
C GLU A 57 -3.40 21.60 10.16
N GLU A 58 -3.33 21.08 11.39
CA GLU A 58 -2.13 20.54 12.02
C GLU A 58 -1.74 19.15 11.49
N ASP A 59 -2.65 18.48 10.76
CA ASP A 59 -2.41 17.13 10.24
C ASP A 59 -1.26 17.14 9.22
N LYS A 60 -0.32 16.20 9.44
CA LYS A 60 0.74 15.94 8.45
C LYS A 60 0.11 15.40 7.17
N LEU A 61 0.47 16.03 6.04
CA LEU A 61 0.17 15.46 4.73
C LEU A 61 0.87 14.11 4.65
N SER A 62 0.08 13.04 4.63
CA SER A 62 0.58 11.68 4.61
C SER A 62 0.16 11.03 3.29
N ILE A 63 1.16 10.63 2.52
CA ILE A 63 0.99 9.95 1.24
C ILE A 63 1.49 8.52 1.46
N LEU A 64 0.60 7.55 1.28
CA LEU A 64 0.90 6.13 1.33
C LEU A 64 1.67 5.71 0.08
N ASP A 65 2.47 4.65 0.16
CA ASP A 65 3.19 4.21 -1.05
C ASP A 65 2.24 3.51 -2.02
N ILE A 66 1.46 2.54 -1.53
CA ILE A 66 0.35 1.89 -2.26
C ILE A 66 -0.77 1.59 -1.28
N LEU A 67 -1.99 2.01 -1.64
CA LEU A 67 -3.21 1.61 -0.96
C LEU A 67 -4.07 0.81 -1.93
N ALA A 68 -4.52 -0.37 -1.51
CA ALA A 68 -5.40 -1.22 -2.30
C ALA A 68 -6.62 -1.64 -1.48
N THR A 69 -7.77 -1.75 -2.13
CA THR A 69 -8.98 -2.39 -1.58
C THR A 69 -9.20 -3.71 -2.30
N LEU A 70 -9.29 -4.81 -1.55
CA LEU A 70 -9.53 -6.16 -2.07
C LEU A 70 -11.03 -6.39 -2.36
N GLN A 71 -11.37 -7.53 -2.97
CA GLN A 71 -12.76 -7.88 -3.30
C GLN A 71 -13.71 -8.00 -2.10
N ASP A 72 -13.19 -8.18 -0.89
CA ASP A 72 -13.94 -8.30 0.36
C ASP A 72 -13.95 -7.00 1.18
N GLU A 73 -13.63 -5.88 0.53
CA GLU A 73 -13.48 -4.55 1.12
C GLU A 73 -12.28 -4.39 2.08
N THR A 74 -11.45 -5.42 2.26
CA THR A 74 -10.22 -5.31 3.04
C THR A 74 -9.29 -4.27 2.42
N LYS A 75 -8.87 -3.27 3.20
CA LYS A 75 -7.84 -2.29 2.82
C LYS A 75 -6.45 -2.81 3.16
N VAL A 76 -5.56 -2.82 2.17
CA VAL A 76 -4.15 -3.19 2.30
C VAL A 76 -3.29 -1.96 2.03
N ASN A 77 -2.53 -1.54 3.04
CA ASN A 77 -1.49 -0.52 2.90
C ASN A 77 -0.12 -1.20 2.74
N VAL A 78 0.64 -0.82 1.72
CA VAL A 78 2.00 -1.31 1.45
C VAL A 78 2.96 -0.15 1.57
N GLU A 79 4.03 -0.33 2.35
CA GLU A 79 5.06 0.67 2.58
C GLU A 79 6.43 0.08 2.25
N ILE A 80 7.26 0.81 1.49
CA ILE A 80 8.63 0.41 1.18
C ILE A 80 9.63 1.20 2.01
N GLN A 81 10.57 0.51 2.64
CA GLN A 81 11.58 1.13 3.49
C GLN A 81 12.99 0.70 3.07
N LEU A 82 13.82 1.69 2.74
CA LEU A 82 15.26 1.47 2.46
C LEU A 82 16.08 1.26 3.74
N ARG A 83 15.60 1.80 4.85
CA ARG A 83 16.26 1.74 6.16
C ARG A 83 15.28 1.18 7.18
N ASN A 84 15.74 0.25 7.98
CA ASN A 84 14.96 -0.27 9.10
C ASN A 84 15.03 0.71 10.27
N THR A 85 14.25 1.78 10.20
CA THR A 85 14.03 2.70 11.32
C THR A 85 12.83 2.21 12.13
N GLN A 86 12.86 2.35 13.45
CA GLN A 86 11.71 2.01 14.30
C GLN A 86 10.49 2.92 14.06
N GLU A 87 10.67 3.99 13.29
CA GLU A 87 9.61 4.94 12.93
C GLU A 87 8.51 4.31 12.07
N ILE A 88 8.78 3.21 11.37
CA ILE A 88 7.75 2.51 10.61
C ILE A 88 6.61 2.01 11.50
N VAL A 89 6.89 1.60 12.74
CA VAL A 89 5.86 1.11 13.67
C VAL A 89 4.87 2.24 14.01
N LYS A 90 5.38 3.44 14.32
CA LYS A 90 4.54 4.60 14.63
C LYS A 90 3.75 5.07 13.41
N ARG A 91 4.37 5.11 12.23
CA ARG A 91 3.72 5.48 10.96
C ARG A 91 2.61 4.50 10.60
N SER A 92 2.87 3.20 10.67
CA SER A 92 1.88 2.17 10.38
C SER A 92 0.67 2.29 11.30
N LEU A 93 0.87 2.53 12.59
CA LEU A 93 -0.24 2.72 13.53
C LEU A 93 -1.05 3.98 13.21
N TYR A 94 -0.39 5.10 12.91
CA TYR A 94 -1.06 6.34 12.53
C TYR A 94 -1.84 6.21 11.21
N TYR A 95 -1.27 5.57 10.19
CA TYR A 95 -1.96 5.33 8.92
C TYR A 95 -3.15 4.40 9.12
N TRP A 96 -2.98 3.34 9.90
CA TRP A 96 -4.07 2.44 10.23
C TRP A 96 -5.20 3.17 10.96
N SER A 97 -4.89 4.04 11.94
CA SER A 97 -5.92 4.79 12.64
C SER A 97 -6.67 5.75 11.71
N LYS A 98 -5.97 6.48 10.83
CA LYS A 98 -6.63 7.39 9.87
C LYS A 98 -7.46 6.64 8.84
N LEU A 99 -6.98 5.50 8.32
CA LEU A 99 -7.74 4.65 7.40
C LEU A 99 -8.98 4.04 8.05
N TYR A 100 -8.91 3.74 9.35
CA TYR A 100 -10.04 3.23 10.11
C TYR A 100 -11.08 4.32 10.37
N THR A 101 -10.66 5.50 10.84
CA THR A 101 -11.59 6.60 11.14
C THR A 101 -12.27 7.13 9.88
N SER A 102 -11.58 7.17 8.74
CA SER A 102 -12.17 7.62 7.46
C SER A 102 -13.27 6.70 6.92
N GLN A 103 -13.50 5.53 7.53
CA GLN A 103 -14.60 4.61 7.17
C GLN A 103 -15.86 4.85 8.03
N LEU A 104 -15.75 5.65 9.09
CA LEU A 104 -16.86 5.96 10.00
C LEU A 104 -17.62 7.23 9.61
N GLU A 105 -17.08 7.98 8.65
CA GLU A 105 -17.70 9.15 8.01
C GLU A 105 -18.59 8.74 6.85
#